data_AF-A0A3D2XHF6-F1
#
_entry.id   AF-A0A3D2XHF6-F1
#
_cell.length_a   1.000
_cell.length_b   1.000
_cell.length_c   1.000
_cell.angle_alpha   90.00
_cell.angle_beta   90.00
_cell.angle_gamma   90.00
#
_symmetry.space_group_name_H-M   'P 1'
#
loop_
_entity.id
_entity.type
_entity.pdbx_description
1 polymer ?
#
loop_
_entity_poly.entity_id
_entity_poly.type
_entity_poly.pdbx_seq_one_letter_code
_entity_poly.pdbx_strand_id
1 'polypeptide(L)'
;MKIDAMKIFISLAMMACLAMGCTKEDAAEESSTCSGSAGFTNIENKITVTQGIYGTISFTEGNCMPGPGPRDCRTCPVSRTVKIYRYTTNNNAIRANNYVANFYERFTTELVAETKSDANGFYQLTLPAGNYTMVVVENGLLYAAFGDGQGGIQPITVATGKAEVNFGITYKAAF
;
A
#
# COMPACT_ATOMS: atom_id res chain seq x y z
N MET A 1 -70.95 -23.41 19.05
CA MET A 1 -71.40 -23.80 17.70
C MET A 1 -72.52 -22.87 17.26
N LYS A 2 -72.16 -21.82 16.52
CA LYS A 2 -72.99 -21.11 15.53
C LYS A 2 -72.05 -20.22 14.73
N ILE A 3 -72.22 -20.31 13.42
CA ILE A 3 -71.45 -19.74 12.32
C ILE A 3 -72.08 -18.40 11.99
N ASP A 4 -71.27 -17.35 11.76
CA ASP A 4 -71.62 -16.19 10.93
C ASP A 4 -70.29 -15.63 10.40
N ALA A 5 -69.95 -15.82 9.13
CA ALA A 5 -70.51 -15.22 7.91
C ALA A 5 -69.44 -14.27 7.33
N MET A 6 -68.65 -14.90 6.46
CA MET A 6 -67.67 -14.33 5.54
C MET A 6 -68.26 -13.15 4.74
N LYS A 7 -67.66 -11.96 4.87
CA LYS A 7 -67.82 -10.88 3.91
C LYS A 7 -66.51 -10.64 3.18
N ILE A 8 -66.56 -11.07 1.93
CA ILE A 8 -65.62 -10.86 0.84
C ILE A 8 -65.62 -9.37 0.49
N PHE A 9 -64.45 -8.73 0.55
CA PHE A 9 -64.19 -7.52 -0.21
C PHE A 9 -62.87 -7.69 -0.96
N ILE A 10 -63.01 -8.00 -2.24
CA ILE A 10 -61.97 -7.92 -3.26
C ILE A 10 -61.72 -6.42 -3.50
N SER A 11 -60.50 -5.95 -3.24
CA SER A 11 -60.04 -4.68 -3.81
C SER A 11 -58.63 -4.89 -4.37
N LEU A 12 -58.58 -4.77 -5.69
CA LEU A 12 -57.42 -4.83 -6.56
C LEU A 12 -56.82 -3.42 -6.64
N ALA A 13 -55.59 -3.23 -6.17
CA ALA A 13 -54.72 -2.09 -6.51
C ALA A 13 -53.28 -2.52 -6.20
N MET A 14 -52.54 -3.07 -7.16
CA MET A 14 -51.67 -2.36 -8.11
C MET A 14 -50.47 -1.66 -7.42
N MET A 15 -49.35 -2.38 -7.46
CA MET A 15 -48.00 -1.90 -7.80
C MET A 15 -47.47 -0.65 -7.06
N ALA A 16 -46.55 -0.86 -6.13
CA ALA A 16 -45.50 0.11 -5.83
C ALA A 16 -44.18 -0.63 -5.56
N CYS A 17 -43.21 -0.36 -6.43
CA CYS A 17 -41.89 -0.96 -6.45
C CYS A 17 -41.10 -0.72 -5.15
N LEU A 18 -40.37 -1.76 -4.77
CA LEU A 18 -39.29 -1.74 -3.79
C LEU A 18 -38.23 -0.71 -4.21
N ALA A 19 -38.05 0.34 -3.41
CA ALA A 19 -36.82 1.13 -3.41
C ALA A 19 -36.03 0.77 -2.15
N MET A 20 -35.37 -0.38 -2.17
CA MET A 20 -34.20 -0.59 -1.32
C MET A 20 -33.11 0.36 -1.85
N GLY A 21 -32.91 1.47 -1.14
CA GLY A 21 -31.81 2.37 -1.41
C GLY A 21 -30.49 1.63 -1.18
N CYS A 22 -29.84 1.24 -2.28
CA CYS A 22 -28.43 0.88 -2.26
C CYS A 22 -27.64 2.11 -1.82
N THR A 23 -27.11 2.09 -0.59
CA THR A 23 -25.96 2.92 -0.25
C THR A 23 -24.82 2.43 -1.12
N LYS A 24 -24.59 3.15 -2.20
CA LYS A 24 -23.40 3.03 -3.04
C LYS A 24 -22.22 3.29 -2.10
N GLU A 25 -21.54 2.22 -1.68
CA GLU A 25 -20.24 2.30 -1.05
C GLU A 25 -19.35 3.10 -1.99
N ASP A 26 -18.82 4.22 -1.49
CA ASP A 26 -17.85 5.03 -2.20
C ASP A 26 -16.62 4.16 -2.45
N ALA A 27 -16.57 3.60 -3.66
CA ALA A 27 -15.35 3.05 -4.22
C ALA A 27 -14.31 4.17 -4.17
N ALA A 28 -13.28 3.97 -3.35
CA ALA A 28 -12.13 4.85 -3.25
C ALA A 28 -11.69 5.27 -4.65
N GLU A 29 -11.70 6.58 -4.91
CA GLU A 29 -11.16 7.14 -6.14
C GLU A 29 -9.72 6.63 -6.32
N GLU A 30 -9.52 5.75 -7.30
CA GLU A 30 -8.19 5.43 -7.80
C GLU A 30 -7.63 6.74 -8.38
N SER A 31 -6.66 7.31 -7.66
CA SER A 31 -5.88 8.46 -8.10
C SER A 31 -5.35 8.20 -9.52
N SER A 32 -5.86 8.98 -10.47
CA SER A 32 -5.62 8.88 -11.91
C SER A 32 -4.25 9.43 -12.34
N THR A 33 -3.28 9.55 -11.44
CA THR A 33 -1.97 10.19 -11.71
C THR A 33 -0.83 9.18 -11.84
N CYS A 34 -1.00 8.19 -12.71
CA CYS A 34 0.08 7.29 -13.11
C CYS A 34 0.92 7.92 -14.24
N SER A 35 2.23 8.10 -13.97
CA SER A 35 3.34 8.53 -14.86
C SER A 35 3.61 10.00 -15.17
N GLY A 36 4.92 10.34 -15.11
CA GLY A 36 5.56 11.58 -15.56
C GLY A 36 5.84 12.60 -14.46
N SER A 37 6.57 12.23 -13.39
CA SER A 37 6.94 13.10 -12.25
C SER A 37 5.81 13.87 -11.53
N ALA A 38 4.55 13.72 -11.97
CA ALA A 38 3.42 14.54 -11.56
C ALA A 38 2.54 13.90 -10.47
N GLY A 39 2.82 12.64 -10.09
CA GLY A 39 2.08 11.92 -9.04
C GLY A 39 2.58 12.19 -7.61
N PHE A 40 3.77 12.78 -7.46
CA PHE A 40 4.28 13.18 -6.16
C PHE A 40 3.90 14.64 -5.95
N THR A 41 2.74 14.88 -5.33
CA THR A 41 2.36 16.22 -4.87
C THR A 41 3.50 16.78 -4.01
N ASN A 42 3.72 18.10 -4.00
CA ASN A 42 4.65 18.71 -3.05
C ASN A 42 4.23 18.30 -1.61
N ILE A 43 5.03 17.42 -1.01
CA ILE A 43 4.76 16.83 0.31
C ILE A 43 5.26 17.72 1.45
N GLU A 44 5.99 18.81 1.18
CA GLU A 44 6.65 19.62 2.21
C GLU A 44 5.66 20.12 3.26
N ASN A 45 4.49 20.57 2.81
CA ASN A 45 3.41 21.05 3.68
C ASN A 45 2.74 19.94 4.52
N LYS A 46 2.97 18.67 4.21
CA LYS A 46 2.43 17.52 4.94
C LYS A 46 3.39 16.98 6.01
N ILE A 47 4.67 17.39 5.99
CA ILE A 47 5.68 16.85 6.91
C ILE A 47 5.51 17.46 8.29
N THR A 48 5.07 16.66 9.25
CA THR A 48 4.91 17.09 10.65
C THR A 48 5.91 16.43 11.60
N VAL A 49 6.59 15.36 11.16
CA VAL A 49 7.63 14.69 11.95
C VAL A 49 8.87 15.58 12.09
N THR A 50 9.44 15.63 13.29
CA THR A 50 10.69 16.34 13.59
C THR A 50 11.89 15.40 13.78
N GLN A 51 11.62 14.13 14.11
CA GLN A 51 12.60 13.06 14.28
C GLN A 51 12.06 11.76 13.66
N GLY A 52 12.75 11.17 12.68
CA GLY A 52 12.33 9.93 12.02
C GLY A 52 12.45 9.96 10.51
N ILE A 53 11.44 9.43 9.80
CA ILE A 53 11.42 9.38 8.34
C ILE A 53 10.11 9.88 7.77
N TYR A 54 10.16 10.37 6.54
CA TYR A 54 9.02 10.68 5.70
C TYR A 54 9.36 10.35 4.24
N GLY A 55 8.38 10.26 3.37
CA GLY A 55 8.63 10.08 1.95
C GLY A 55 7.40 9.54 1.24
N THR A 56 7.64 8.88 0.11
CA THR A 56 6.58 8.36 -0.76
C THR A 56 6.77 6.89 -1.11
N ILE A 57 5.66 6.18 -1.28
CA ILE A 57 5.61 4.82 -1.81
C ILE A 57 5.09 4.87 -3.24
N SER A 58 5.86 4.33 -4.17
CA SER A 58 5.50 4.26 -5.59
C SER A 58 5.52 2.83 -6.09
N PHE A 59 4.65 2.51 -7.03
CA PHE A 59 4.60 1.22 -7.72
C PHE A 59 4.90 1.41 -9.20
N THR A 60 5.94 0.73 -9.68
CA THR A 60 6.33 0.72 -11.09
C THR A 60 6.05 -0.64 -11.70
N GLU A 61 5.41 -0.65 -12.87
CA GLU A 61 5.13 -1.86 -13.65
C GLU A 61 5.18 -1.60 -15.16
N GLY A 62 5.25 -2.68 -15.94
CA GLY A 62 5.36 -2.63 -17.39
C GLY A 62 6.80 -2.71 -17.89
N ASN A 63 6.97 -2.52 -19.19
CA ASN A 63 8.26 -2.57 -19.89
C ASN A 63 8.98 -1.22 -19.82
N CYS A 64 9.95 -1.12 -18.92
CA CYS A 64 10.83 0.02 -18.72
C CYS A 64 12.18 -0.12 -19.46
N MET A 65 12.39 -1.18 -20.25
CA MET A 65 13.63 -1.38 -21.01
C MET A 65 13.80 -0.31 -22.10
N PRO A 66 15.04 0.15 -22.34
CA PRO A 66 15.34 0.94 -23.53
C PRO A 66 15.26 0.04 -24.77
N GLY A 67 14.38 0.36 -25.71
CA GLY A 67 14.28 -0.37 -26.97
C GLY A 67 13.22 0.17 -27.92
N PRO A 68 13.12 -0.41 -29.13
CA PRO A 68 12.15 -0.01 -30.15
C PRO A 68 10.72 -0.50 -29.88
N GLY A 69 10.53 -1.37 -28.87
CA GLY A 69 9.21 -1.88 -28.50
C GLY A 69 8.36 -0.85 -27.73
N PRO A 70 7.04 -1.10 -27.58
CA PRO A 70 6.18 -0.27 -26.75
C PRO A 70 6.71 -0.16 -25.33
N ARG A 71 6.75 1.07 -24.82
CA ARG A 71 7.07 1.38 -23.42
C ARG A 71 5.78 1.68 -22.69
N ASP A 72 5.21 0.66 -22.08
CA ASP A 72 4.05 0.76 -21.18
C ASP A 72 4.47 0.89 -19.71
N CYS A 73 5.76 1.17 -19.46
CA CYS A 73 6.28 1.50 -18.14
C CYS A 73 5.46 2.61 -17.49
N ARG A 74 4.90 2.32 -16.33
CA ARG A 74 4.21 3.31 -15.51
C ARG A 74 4.63 3.27 -14.07
N THR A 75 4.71 4.45 -13.45
CA THR A 75 4.97 4.62 -12.02
C THR A 75 3.84 5.43 -11.40
N CYS A 76 3.21 4.86 -10.39
CA CYS A 76 2.08 5.46 -9.69
C CYS A 76 2.37 5.59 -8.20
N PRO A 77 1.93 6.67 -7.53
CA PRO A 77 1.85 6.66 -6.07
C PRO A 77 0.86 5.59 -5.60
N VAL A 78 1.14 4.94 -4.46
CA VAL A 78 0.26 3.89 -3.93
C VAL A 78 0.12 3.94 -2.42
N SER A 79 -1.09 3.62 -1.94
CA SER A 79 -1.36 3.39 -0.52
C SER A 79 -0.94 1.95 -0.14
N ARG A 80 0.03 1.82 0.76
CA ARG A 80 0.57 0.55 1.25
C ARG A 80 0.90 0.62 2.73
N THR A 81 0.79 -0.51 3.41
CA THR A 81 1.32 -0.65 4.77
C THR A 81 2.84 -0.68 4.70
N VAL A 82 3.48 0.25 5.40
CA VAL A 82 4.93 0.36 5.58
C VAL A 82 5.27 -0.18 6.96
N LYS A 83 6.21 -1.11 7.04
CA LYS A 83 6.71 -1.67 8.31
C LYS A 83 8.19 -1.39 8.48
N ILE A 84 8.55 -0.97 9.69
CA ILE A 84 9.93 -0.69 10.09
C ILE A 84 10.33 -1.70 11.14
N TYR A 85 11.31 -2.52 10.82
CA TYR A 85 11.92 -3.47 11.74
C TYR A 85 13.29 -2.96 12.18
N ARG A 86 13.82 -3.51 13.27
CA ARG A 86 15.27 -3.42 13.53
C ARG A 86 16.04 -3.91 12.30
N TYR A 87 17.27 -3.41 12.11
CA TYR A 87 18.12 -3.86 11.01
C TYR A 87 18.11 -5.38 10.89
N THR A 88 17.60 -5.87 9.76
CA THR A 88 17.30 -7.28 9.51
C THR A 88 18.19 -7.78 8.40
N THR A 89 18.83 -8.92 8.63
CA THR A 89 19.61 -9.63 7.62
C THR A 89 18.85 -10.84 7.09
N ASN A 90 19.33 -11.43 6.00
CA ASN A 90 18.80 -12.68 5.46
C ASN A 90 18.77 -13.84 6.50
N ASN A 91 19.65 -13.83 7.50
CA ASN A 91 19.65 -14.85 8.56
C ASN A 91 18.47 -14.69 9.54
N ASN A 92 17.81 -13.53 9.54
CA ASN A 92 16.69 -13.21 10.41
C ASN A 92 15.36 -13.11 9.64
N ALA A 93 15.32 -13.64 8.42
CA ALA A 93 14.20 -13.52 7.52
C ALA A 93 13.77 -14.87 6.95
N ILE A 94 12.47 -15.12 6.93
CA ILE A 94 11.88 -16.27 6.26
C ILE A 94 11.42 -15.81 4.88
N ARG A 95 12.08 -16.30 3.83
CA ARG A 95 11.73 -15.99 2.44
C ARG A 95 10.41 -16.63 2.05
N ALA A 96 9.63 -15.94 1.22
CA ALA A 96 8.45 -16.52 0.62
C ALA A 96 8.85 -17.62 -0.37
N ASN A 97 8.17 -18.77 -0.32
CA ASN A 97 8.48 -19.95 -1.13
C ASN A 97 8.03 -19.84 -2.61
N ASN A 98 7.52 -18.69 -3.03
CA ASN A 98 6.86 -18.50 -4.33
C ASN A 98 7.82 -18.10 -5.47
N TYR A 99 9.14 -18.28 -5.30
CA TYR A 99 10.19 -17.88 -6.27
C TYR A 99 10.16 -16.39 -6.68
N VAL A 100 9.42 -15.54 -5.96
CA VAL A 100 9.43 -14.10 -6.22
C VAL A 100 10.57 -13.50 -5.42
N ALA A 101 11.60 -13.04 -6.12
CA ALA A 101 12.74 -12.41 -5.50
C ALA A 101 12.28 -11.25 -4.59
N ASN A 102 12.96 -11.13 -3.44
CA ASN A 102 12.77 -10.06 -2.46
C ASN A 102 11.43 -10.01 -1.71
N PHE A 103 10.69 -11.12 -1.70
CA PHE A 103 9.54 -11.31 -0.81
C PHE A 103 9.86 -12.19 0.39
N TYR A 104 9.27 -11.85 1.53
CA TYR A 104 9.46 -12.52 2.80
C TYR A 104 8.11 -12.75 3.50
N GLU A 105 7.96 -13.89 4.17
CA GLU A 105 6.78 -14.20 4.97
C GLU A 105 6.80 -13.42 6.29
N ARG A 106 7.97 -13.38 6.94
CA ARG A 106 8.18 -12.69 8.21
C ARG A 106 9.66 -12.46 8.50
N PHE A 107 9.92 -11.52 9.40
CA PHE A 107 11.21 -11.33 10.05
C PHE A 107 11.15 -11.79 11.51
N THR A 108 12.30 -12.20 12.05
CA THR A 108 12.44 -12.54 13.49
C THR A 108 12.92 -11.37 14.33
N THR A 109 13.31 -10.27 13.69
CA THR A 109 13.64 -9.00 14.34
C THR A 109 12.38 -8.29 14.83
N GLU A 110 12.55 -7.40 15.80
CA GLU A 110 11.49 -6.58 16.37
C GLU A 110 10.88 -5.65 15.30
N LEU A 111 9.54 -5.61 15.23
CA LEU A 111 8.78 -4.57 14.54
C LEU A 111 8.77 -3.31 15.40
N VAL A 112 9.40 -2.25 14.92
CA VAL A 112 9.59 -0.98 15.64
C VAL A 112 8.42 -0.03 15.40
N ALA A 113 7.96 0.06 14.15
CA ALA A 113 6.87 0.95 13.77
C ALA A 113 6.14 0.45 12.52
N GLU A 114 4.89 0.90 12.36
CA GLU A 114 4.06 0.63 11.19
C GLU A 114 3.24 1.88 10.85
N THR A 115 3.07 2.14 9.55
CA THR A 115 2.14 3.16 9.06
C THR A 115 1.52 2.71 7.74
N LYS A 116 0.57 3.48 7.22
CA LYS A 116 0.01 3.29 5.88
C LYS A 116 0.21 4.56 5.08
N SER A 117 0.76 4.45 3.87
CA SER A 117 0.86 5.61 2.97
C SER A 117 -0.51 6.04 2.47
N ASP A 118 -0.67 7.34 2.17
CA ASP A 118 -1.91 7.89 1.62
C ASP A 118 -2.10 7.55 0.13
N ALA A 119 -3.19 8.03 -0.47
CA ALA A 119 -3.48 7.81 -1.90
C ALA A 119 -2.44 8.45 -2.85
N ASN A 120 -1.66 9.41 -2.38
CA ASN A 120 -0.53 10.02 -3.10
C ASN A 120 0.81 9.37 -2.71
N GLY A 121 0.76 8.23 -2.01
CA GLY A 121 1.94 7.50 -1.57
C GLY A 121 2.65 8.12 -0.38
N PHE A 122 2.23 9.27 0.14
CA PHE A 122 2.94 9.94 1.23
C PHE A 122 2.82 9.17 2.54
N TYR A 123 3.92 9.09 3.28
CA TYR A 123 3.96 8.55 4.63
C TYR A 123 4.96 9.32 5.50
N GLN A 124 4.80 9.20 6.83
CA GLN A 124 5.79 9.62 7.81
C GLN A 124 5.71 8.76 9.07
N LEU A 125 6.83 8.62 9.76
CA LEU A 125 6.99 7.85 10.99
C LEU A 125 7.99 8.54 11.92
N THR A 126 7.63 8.67 13.19
CA THR A 126 8.58 9.04 14.25
C THR A 126 9.46 7.84 14.55
N LEU A 127 10.78 7.98 14.42
CA LEU A 127 11.75 6.94 14.70
C LEU A 127 12.98 7.52 15.40
N PRO A 128 13.49 6.89 16.47
CA PRO A 128 14.75 7.30 17.06
C PRO A 128 15.91 7.04 16.09
N ALA A 129 17.04 7.71 16.32
CA ALA A 129 18.24 7.47 15.54
C ALA A 129 18.66 5.99 15.63
N GLY A 130 19.04 5.40 14.49
CA GLY A 130 19.38 3.98 14.40
C GLY A 130 19.35 3.42 12.98
N ASN A 131 19.66 2.12 12.88
CA ASN A 131 19.60 1.35 11.64
C ASN A 131 18.40 0.42 11.66
N TYR A 132 17.66 0.42 10.56
CA TYR A 132 16.40 -0.30 10.42
C TYR A 132 16.32 -1.02 9.08
N THR A 133 15.34 -1.91 8.98
CA THR A 133 14.87 -2.47 7.71
C THR A 133 13.48 -1.90 7.45
N MET A 134 13.29 -1.31 6.27
CA MET A 134 11.99 -0.84 5.81
C MET A 134 11.42 -1.83 4.81
N VAL A 135 10.15 -2.20 4.94
CA VAL A 135 9.46 -3.04 3.95
C VAL A 135 8.05 -2.53 3.74
N VAL A 136 7.44 -2.91 2.62
CA VAL A 136 6.02 -2.67 2.35
C VAL A 136 5.28 -3.99 2.27
N VAL A 137 4.02 -4.01 2.69
CA VAL A 137 3.17 -5.20 2.62
C VAL A 137 2.54 -5.29 1.24
N GLU A 138 2.81 -6.37 0.53
CA GLU A 138 2.27 -6.69 -0.79
C GLU A 138 1.66 -8.09 -0.77
N ASN A 139 0.35 -8.19 -1.01
CA ASN A 139 -0.40 -9.45 -0.98
C ASN A 139 -0.15 -10.29 0.30
N GLY A 140 -0.07 -9.62 1.46
CA GLY A 140 0.17 -10.26 2.76
C GLY A 140 1.63 -10.65 3.03
N LEU A 141 2.55 -10.38 2.11
CA LEU A 141 3.98 -10.63 2.26
C LEU A 141 4.76 -9.33 2.44
N LEU A 142 5.97 -9.42 2.99
CA LEU A 142 6.88 -8.31 3.14
C LEU A 142 7.76 -8.19 1.89
N TYR A 143 7.68 -7.06 1.19
CA TYR A 143 8.50 -6.75 0.02
C TYR A 143 9.63 -5.79 0.37
N ALA A 144 10.83 -6.10 -0.14
CA ALA A 144 12.02 -5.28 -0.12
C ALA A 144 12.49 -5.05 -1.56
N ALA A 145 12.99 -3.87 -1.91
CA ALA A 145 13.47 -3.62 -3.28
C ALA A 145 14.95 -4.00 -3.45
N PHE A 146 15.78 -3.75 -2.42
CA PHE A 146 17.22 -3.97 -2.47
C PHE A 146 17.80 -4.46 -1.13
N GLY A 147 19.10 -4.78 -1.15
CA GLY A 147 19.91 -5.02 0.05
C GLY A 147 21.18 -4.19 0.05
N ASP A 148 21.94 -4.20 1.14
CA ASP A 148 23.20 -3.43 1.29
C ASP A 148 24.47 -4.14 0.78
N GLY A 149 24.34 -5.34 0.21
CA GLY A 149 25.49 -6.17 -0.19
C GLY A 149 26.22 -6.87 0.96
N GLN A 150 25.86 -6.59 2.22
CA GLN A 150 26.35 -7.28 3.43
C GLN A 150 25.30 -8.25 3.99
N GLY A 151 24.19 -8.43 3.27
CA GLY A 151 23.09 -9.32 3.65
C GLY A 151 21.96 -8.64 4.41
N GLY A 152 22.04 -7.33 4.64
CA GLY A 152 20.94 -6.52 5.14
C GLY A 152 19.85 -6.35 4.10
N ILE A 153 18.60 -6.38 4.58
CA ILE A 153 17.40 -6.29 3.75
C ILE A 153 16.88 -4.86 3.83
N GLN A 154 16.75 -4.20 2.67
CA GLN A 154 16.22 -2.84 2.50
C GLN A 154 16.58 -1.89 3.66
N PRO A 155 17.89 -1.70 3.92
CA PRO A 155 18.32 -0.98 5.10
C PRO A 155 18.10 0.52 4.94
N ILE A 156 17.73 1.15 6.05
CA ILE A 156 17.65 2.60 6.18
C ILE A 156 18.36 3.03 7.46
N THR A 157 18.96 4.21 7.42
CA THR A 157 19.59 4.83 8.60
C THR A 157 18.87 6.12 8.93
N VAL A 158 18.45 6.24 10.18
CA VAL A 158 17.87 7.47 10.73
C VAL A 158 18.93 8.12 11.59
N ALA A 159 19.41 9.29 11.18
CA ALA A 159 20.25 10.14 12.02
C ALA A 159 19.35 10.97 12.97
N THR A 160 19.96 11.89 13.71
CA THR A 160 19.19 12.91 14.44
C THR A 160 18.44 13.80 13.43
N GLY A 161 17.16 14.05 13.70
CA GLY A 161 16.26 14.78 12.81
C GLY A 161 15.41 13.87 11.92
N LYS A 162 14.89 14.43 10.83
CA LYS A 162 14.05 13.73 9.85
C LYS A 162 14.82 13.46 8.57
N ALA A 163 14.64 12.28 7.99
CA ALA A 163 15.21 11.91 6.70
C ALA A 163 14.10 11.61 5.68
N GLU A 164 14.31 12.02 4.43
CA GLU A 164 13.45 11.60 3.34
C GLU A 164 13.87 10.20 2.87
N VAL A 165 12.92 9.27 2.80
CA VAL A 165 13.10 7.90 2.35
C VAL A 165 11.97 7.57 1.39
N ASN A 166 12.28 7.50 0.09
CA ASN A 166 11.33 7.08 -0.93
C ASN A 166 11.46 5.58 -1.18
N PHE A 167 10.34 4.89 -1.37
CA PHE A 167 10.29 3.44 -1.55
C PHE A 167 9.63 3.10 -2.89
N GLY A 168 10.42 2.50 -3.77
CA GLY A 168 9.94 2.00 -5.06
C GLY A 168 9.62 0.51 -5.02
N ILE A 169 8.39 0.16 -5.39
CA ILE A 169 7.95 -1.22 -5.63
C ILE A 169 8.07 -1.49 -7.12
N THR A 170 8.87 -2.49 -7.50
CA THR A 170 9.25 -2.67 -8.90
C THR A 170 9.17 -4.12 -9.39
N TYR A 171 8.63 -5.04 -8.58
CA TYR A 171 8.61 -6.46 -8.92
C TYR A 171 7.71 -6.82 -10.14
N LYS A 172 6.90 -5.89 -10.64
CA LYS A 172 6.14 -6.01 -11.90
C LYS A 172 6.71 -5.19 -13.06
N ALA A 173 7.86 -4.54 -12.85
CA ALA A 173 8.55 -3.81 -13.90
C ALA A 173 9.67 -4.65 -14.50
N ALA A 174 9.86 -4.52 -15.81
CA ALA A 174 11.03 -5.04 -16.52
C ALA A 174 11.97 -3.87 -16.85
N PHE A 175 13.25 -3.94 -16.49
CA PHE A 175 14.25 -2.90 -16.71
C PHE A 175 15.37 -3.39 -17.63
#